data_AF-A0A316RIQ9-F1
#
_entry.id   AF-A0A316RIQ9-F1
#
_cell.length_a   1.000
_cell.length_b   1.000
_cell.length_c   1.000
_cell.angle_alpha   90.00
_cell.angle_beta   90.00
_cell.angle_gamma   90.00
#
_symmetry.space_group_name_H-M   'P 1'
#
loop_
_entity.id
_entity.type
_entity.pdbx_description
1 polymer ?
#
loop_
_entity_poly.entity_id
_entity_poly.type
_entity_poly.pdbx_seq_one_letter_code
_entity_poly.pdbx_strand_id
1 'polypeptide(L)'
;MLVLDEPLDDNYAKGNSYDDYINGNPIPWIELGEEQLAFKEANPKATVKEIIEARLDESRILNEEKLAKYEELRSYETENLHEFFLDDQDIYIPEYDRRSALADGAIVGKITIMGLEFDMTEGKILIGMMDKYDNDLTTALGDKRKLISIATTVEQVRAVDVQSGYPDKVSVTTAYIQQQAKEKDALDPQKVAVEFFRMLVNDKSLSLSSNEKLDVKVLFPIWGQEGAEFGLSVDTGFCLRVVKEDTDILYEVIQPHTLSSEWEPGLSTASLYKVVDKEHAGTIDDPIPYFPPMEIFKDKYYIQNADVYKCTRDSGTPLSHNLKDLVGLYVEVVQG
;
A
#
# COMPACT_ATOMS: atom_id res chain seq x y z
N MET A 1 62.36 -22.20 -1.85
CA MET A 1 62.72 -22.37 -0.44
C MET A 1 64.01 -23.17 -0.42
N LEU A 2 65.14 -22.50 -0.26
CA LEU A 2 66.46 -23.12 -0.12
C LEU A 2 66.71 -23.21 1.39
N VAL A 3 66.23 -24.29 2.00
CA VAL A 3 66.44 -24.60 3.42
C VAL A 3 66.90 -26.06 3.41
N LEU A 4 68.14 -26.30 3.81
CA LEU A 4 68.75 -27.63 3.87
C LEU A 4 68.80 -28.08 5.34
N ASP A 5 68.50 -29.36 5.58
CA ASP A 5 68.60 -30.01 6.90
C ASP A 5 70.04 -30.49 7.22
N GLU A 6 71.02 -30.14 6.38
CA GLU A 6 72.44 -30.50 6.53
C GLU A 6 73.34 -29.26 6.67
N PRO A 7 74.44 -29.33 7.43
CA PRO A 7 75.34 -28.20 7.65
C PRO A 7 75.94 -27.70 6.34
N LEU A 8 75.81 -26.40 6.09
CA LEU A 8 76.34 -25.72 4.90
C LEU A 8 77.88 -25.71 4.92
N ASP A 9 78.47 -26.16 3.80
CA ASP A 9 79.90 -26.02 3.48
C ASP A 9 80.36 -24.55 3.69
N ASP A 10 81.60 -24.35 4.16
CA ASP A 10 82.15 -23.03 4.51
C ASP A 10 82.27 -22.07 3.30
N ASN A 11 82.00 -22.57 2.10
CA ASN A 11 82.00 -21.82 0.84
C ASN A 11 80.74 -20.97 0.62
N TYR A 12 79.70 -21.08 1.47
CA TYR A 12 78.48 -20.29 1.35
C TYR A 12 78.46 -19.08 2.28
N ALA A 13 77.96 -17.94 1.79
CA ALA A 13 77.66 -16.80 2.65
C ALA A 13 76.56 -17.19 3.67
N LYS A 14 76.81 -16.97 4.96
CA LYS A 14 75.90 -17.29 6.07
C LYS A 14 75.35 -16.00 6.67
N GLY A 15 74.08 -15.99 7.04
CA GLY A 15 73.37 -14.84 7.61
C GLY A 15 72.46 -15.28 8.75
N ASN A 16 72.05 -14.35 9.61
CA ASN A 16 71.32 -14.68 10.85
C ASN A 16 70.03 -13.88 11.02
N SER A 17 69.68 -13.01 10.08
CA SER A 17 68.52 -12.13 10.18
C SER A 17 67.68 -12.12 8.91
N TYR A 18 66.44 -11.63 9.03
CA TYR A 18 65.60 -11.40 7.86
C TYR A 18 66.18 -10.31 6.94
N ASP A 19 66.92 -9.34 7.49
CA ASP A 19 67.60 -8.31 6.70
C ASP A 19 68.71 -8.91 5.84
N ASP A 20 69.50 -9.83 6.40
CA ASP A 20 70.51 -10.59 5.65
C ASP A 20 69.86 -11.38 4.51
N TYR A 21 68.70 -12.00 4.78
CA TYR A 21 67.94 -12.78 3.78
C TYR A 21 67.47 -11.94 2.59
N ILE A 22 67.05 -10.68 2.80
CA ILE A 22 66.52 -9.81 1.73
C ILE A 22 67.60 -8.94 1.06
N ASN A 23 68.63 -8.51 1.81
CA ASN A 23 69.59 -7.50 1.38
C ASN A 23 71.01 -8.04 1.16
N GLY A 24 71.28 -9.30 1.51
CA GLY A 24 72.61 -9.89 1.35
C GLY A 24 73.02 -10.10 -0.11
N ASN A 25 74.31 -9.88 -0.41
CA ASN A 25 74.88 -10.11 -1.73
C ASN A 25 76.29 -10.75 -1.65
N PRO A 26 76.46 -12.04 -2.02
CA PRO A 26 75.41 -12.96 -2.46
C PRO A 26 74.40 -13.23 -1.32
N ILE A 27 73.14 -13.56 -1.67
CA ILE A 27 72.08 -13.84 -0.68
C ILE A 27 72.57 -14.96 0.24
N PRO A 28 72.71 -14.71 1.55
CA PRO A 28 73.22 -15.70 2.47
C PRO A 28 72.18 -16.76 2.77
N TRP A 29 72.66 -17.96 3.09
CA TRP A 29 71.82 -18.98 3.71
C TRP A 29 71.57 -18.63 5.18
N ILE A 30 70.33 -18.78 5.61
CA ILE A 30 69.92 -18.60 7.01
C ILE A 30 69.79 -19.99 7.64
N GLU A 31 70.69 -20.29 8.57
CA GLU A 31 70.62 -21.51 9.36
C GLU A 31 69.56 -21.32 10.45
N LEU A 32 68.57 -22.22 10.50
CA LEU A 32 67.51 -22.19 11.50
C LEU A 32 67.98 -22.94 12.74
N GLY A 33 67.91 -22.30 13.91
CA GLY A 33 68.12 -22.97 15.19
C GLY A 33 66.94 -23.88 15.55
N GLU A 34 67.10 -24.65 16.64
CA GLU A 34 66.05 -25.54 17.16
C GLU A 34 64.73 -24.81 17.40
N GLU A 35 64.78 -23.55 17.87
CA GLU A 35 63.60 -22.71 18.10
C GLU A 35 62.86 -22.37 16.79
N GLN A 36 63.56 -21.91 15.75
CA GLN A 36 62.95 -21.57 14.47
C GLN A 36 62.39 -22.82 13.75
N LEU A 37 63.07 -23.96 13.88
CA LEU A 37 62.58 -25.23 13.34
C LEU A 37 61.29 -25.67 14.02
N ALA A 38 61.26 -25.67 15.35
CA ALA A 38 60.05 -25.97 16.12
C ALA A 38 58.91 -24.96 15.83
N PHE A 39 59.23 -23.67 15.68
CA PHE A 39 58.27 -22.64 15.31
C PHE A 39 57.67 -22.87 13.92
N LYS A 40 58.49 -23.21 12.93
CA LYS A 40 58.06 -23.54 11.57
C LYS A 40 57.12 -24.75 11.55
N GLU A 41 57.44 -25.80 12.31
CA GLU A 41 56.60 -26.99 12.43
C GLU A 41 55.25 -26.67 13.10
N ALA A 42 55.27 -25.87 14.17
CA ALA A 42 54.05 -25.45 14.86
C ALA A 42 53.18 -24.48 14.05
N ASN A 43 53.77 -23.71 13.12
CA ASN A 43 53.11 -22.68 12.33
C ASN A 43 53.30 -22.90 10.84
N PRO A 44 52.63 -23.89 10.23
CA PRO A 44 52.84 -24.26 8.82
C PRO A 44 52.49 -23.16 7.81
N LYS A 45 51.75 -22.13 8.23
CA LYS A 45 51.41 -20.93 7.42
C LYS A 45 52.34 -19.74 7.66
N ALA A 46 53.33 -19.86 8.55
CA ALA A 46 54.26 -18.77 8.83
C ALA A 46 55.07 -18.41 7.57
N THR A 47 55.22 -17.12 7.35
CA THR A 47 56.08 -16.55 6.32
C THR A 47 57.55 -16.77 6.66
N VAL A 48 58.43 -16.61 5.68
CA VAL A 48 59.89 -16.73 5.89
C VAL A 48 60.38 -15.76 6.97
N LYS A 49 59.84 -14.53 7.00
CA LYS A 49 60.16 -13.55 8.05
C LYS A 49 59.78 -14.05 9.43
N GLU A 50 58.55 -14.52 9.60
CA GLU A 50 58.03 -15.02 10.88
C GLU A 50 58.80 -16.26 11.36
N ILE A 51 59.23 -17.12 10.43
CA ILE A 51 60.06 -18.30 10.74
C ILE A 51 61.45 -17.87 11.23
N ILE A 52 62.11 -16.95 10.55
CA ILE A 52 63.44 -16.46 10.93
C ILE A 52 63.40 -15.72 12.27
N GLU A 53 62.35 -14.92 12.49
CA GLU A 53 62.13 -14.15 13.73
C GLU A 53 61.49 -14.98 14.86
N ALA A 54 61.12 -16.24 14.60
CA ALA A 54 60.34 -17.11 15.49
C ALA A 54 59.11 -16.41 16.11
N ARG A 55 58.47 -15.51 15.35
CA ARG A 55 57.40 -14.64 15.81
C ARG A 55 56.39 -14.40 14.72
N LEU A 56 55.11 -14.56 15.05
CA LEU A 56 54.01 -14.29 14.12
C LEU A 56 53.76 -12.79 13.95
N ASP A 57 53.43 -12.39 12.73
CA ASP A 57 52.92 -11.07 12.39
C ASP A 57 51.44 -11.00 12.78
N GLU A 58 51.18 -10.36 13.92
CA GLU A 58 49.85 -10.15 14.48
C GLU A 58 48.91 -9.46 13.48
N SER A 59 49.43 -8.58 12.62
CA SER A 59 48.61 -7.88 11.62
C SER A 59 48.18 -8.82 10.48
N ARG A 60 49.08 -9.72 10.04
CA ARG A 60 48.75 -10.75 9.04
C ARG A 60 47.65 -11.68 9.57
N ILE A 61 47.82 -12.19 10.78
CA ILE A 61 46.86 -13.12 11.41
C ILE A 61 45.50 -12.44 11.60
N LEU A 62 45.49 -11.19 12.10
CA LEU A 62 44.26 -10.42 12.26
C LEU A 62 43.50 -10.29 10.92
N ASN A 63 44.21 -10.00 9.84
CA ASN A 63 43.59 -9.86 8.51
C ASN A 63 43.05 -11.19 7.98
N GLU A 64 43.76 -12.30 8.18
CA GLU A 64 43.27 -13.64 7.82
C GLU A 64 41.99 -14.01 8.58
N GLU A 65 41.95 -13.74 9.88
CA GLU A 65 40.77 -14.00 10.72
C GLU A 65 39.58 -13.11 10.33
N LYS A 66 39.81 -11.83 9.99
CA LYS A 66 38.76 -10.95 9.46
C LYS A 66 38.17 -11.48 8.17
N LEU A 67 39.01 -11.91 7.22
CA LEU A 67 38.56 -12.49 5.95
C LEU A 67 37.72 -13.75 6.19
N ALA A 68 38.19 -14.67 7.04
CA ALA A 68 37.44 -15.88 7.38
C ALA A 68 36.07 -15.55 8.00
N LYS A 69 36.02 -14.55 8.90
CA LYS A 69 34.77 -14.12 9.53
C LYS A 69 33.80 -13.44 8.54
N TYR A 70 34.30 -12.69 7.55
CA TYR A 70 33.47 -12.15 6.47
C TYR A 70 32.86 -13.25 5.61
N GLU A 71 33.63 -14.30 5.29
CA GLU A 71 33.11 -15.45 4.53
C GLU A 71 32.10 -16.26 5.33
N GLU A 72 32.31 -16.42 6.65
CA GLU A 72 31.32 -17.04 7.55
C GLU A 72 29.99 -16.25 7.54
N LEU A 73 30.08 -14.92 7.68
CA LEU A 73 28.91 -14.03 7.61
C LEU A 73 28.18 -14.14 6.26
N ARG A 74 28.92 -14.14 5.15
CA ARG A 74 28.36 -14.26 3.80
C ARG A 74 27.67 -15.60 3.57
N SER A 75 28.28 -16.69 4.05
CA SER A 75 27.71 -18.02 3.95
C SER A 75 26.41 -18.11 4.74
N TYR A 76 26.42 -17.60 5.98
CA TYR A 76 25.21 -17.55 6.81
C TYR A 76 24.08 -16.74 6.17
N GLU A 77 24.40 -15.55 5.66
CA GLU A 77 23.44 -14.68 4.94
C GLU A 77 22.81 -15.41 3.75
N THR A 78 23.60 -16.11 2.95
CA THR A 78 23.11 -16.80 1.74
C THR A 78 22.23 -18.01 2.07
N GLU A 79 22.52 -18.70 3.18
CA GLU A 79 21.89 -19.98 3.52
C GLU A 79 20.67 -19.85 4.45
N ASN A 80 20.56 -18.76 5.23
CA ASN A 80 19.60 -18.69 6.34
C ASN A 80 18.74 -17.42 6.37
N LEU A 81 19.07 -16.42 5.56
CA LEU A 81 18.40 -15.13 5.52
C LEU A 81 17.67 -14.96 4.17
N HIS A 82 16.97 -13.84 3.99
CA HIS A 82 16.24 -13.53 2.75
C HIS A 82 15.12 -14.54 2.46
N GLU A 83 14.31 -14.86 3.47
CA GLU A 83 13.14 -15.73 3.37
C GLU A 83 11.88 -14.97 3.78
N PHE A 84 10.76 -15.20 3.07
CA PHE A 84 9.48 -14.57 3.37
C PHE A 84 8.34 -15.55 3.04
N PHE A 85 7.57 -15.93 4.05
CA PHE A 85 6.55 -16.97 3.91
C PHE A 85 5.14 -16.39 3.82
N LEU A 86 4.39 -16.84 2.82
CA LEU A 86 2.94 -16.65 2.69
C LEU A 86 2.27 -18.02 2.66
N ASP A 87 1.41 -18.30 3.64
CA ASP A 87 0.76 -19.61 3.80
C ASP A 87 1.76 -20.79 3.74
N ASP A 88 2.87 -20.65 4.49
CA ASP A 88 3.99 -21.59 4.54
C ASP A 88 4.78 -21.78 3.23
N GLN A 89 4.45 -21.04 2.16
CA GLN A 89 5.24 -20.99 0.93
C GLN A 89 6.23 -19.82 0.99
N ASP A 90 7.52 -20.10 0.77
CA ASP A 90 8.51 -19.04 0.57
C ASP A 90 8.24 -18.33 -0.76
N ILE A 91 7.97 -17.04 -0.67
CA ILE A 91 7.68 -16.15 -1.80
C ILE A 91 8.67 -14.99 -1.86
N TYR A 92 9.80 -15.09 -1.16
CA TYR A 92 10.83 -14.05 -1.19
C TYR A 92 11.28 -13.77 -2.63
N ILE A 93 11.30 -12.49 -2.98
CA ILE A 93 11.85 -11.99 -4.22
C ILE A 93 12.76 -10.79 -3.93
N PRO A 94 13.89 -10.64 -4.63
CA PRO A 94 14.83 -9.55 -4.40
C PRO A 94 14.21 -8.18 -4.76
N GLU A 95 14.80 -7.11 -4.22
CA GLU A 95 14.31 -5.73 -4.40
C GLU A 95 14.06 -5.36 -5.87
N TYR A 96 14.93 -5.81 -6.78
CA TYR A 96 14.76 -5.56 -8.22
C TYR A 96 13.45 -6.14 -8.76
N ASP A 97 13.14 -7.38 -8.40
CA ASP A 97 11.92 -8.06 -8.84
C ASP A 97 10.68 -7.46 -8.18
N ARG A 98 10.77 -7.01 -6.92
CA ARG A 98 9.68 -6.28 -6.25
C ARG A 98 9.34 -4.98 -6.97
N ARG A 99 10.37 -4.21 -7.36
CA ARG A 99 10.19 -2.97 -8.15
C ARG A 99 9.56 -3.26 -9.51
N SER A 100 9.98 -4.35 -10.18
CA SER A 100 9.36 -4.78 -11.45
C SER A 100 7.89 -5.14 -11.26
N ALA A 101 7.57 -5.96 -10.26
CA ALA A 101 6.20 -6.39 -9.96
C ALA A 101 5.26 -5.21 -9.66
N LEU A 102 5.75 -4.18 -8.95
CA LEU A 102 4.99 -2.95 -8.73
C LEU A 102 4.75 -2.15 -10.02
N ALA A 103 5.75 -2.06 -10.89
CA ALA A 103 5.65 -1.33 -12.15
C ALA A 103 4.67 -2.03 -13.11
N ASP A 104 4.79 -3.35 -13.25
CA ASP A 104 3.90 -4.16 -14.08
C ASP A 104 2.47 -4.12 -13.54
N GLY A 105 2.30 -4.25 -12.22
CA GLY A 105 0.99 -4.20 -11.59
C GLY A 105 0.30 -2.84 -11.72
N ALA A 106 1.05 -1.74 -11.74
CA ALA A 106 0.48 -0.42 -12.01
C ALA A 106 -0.15 -0.31 -13.41
N ILE A 107 0.30 -1.12 -14.36
CA ILE A 107 -0.23 -1.18 -15.74
C ILE A 107 -1.41 -2.16 -15.81
N VAL A 108 -1.24 -3.35 -15.23
CA VAL A 108 -2.19 -4.47 -15.39
C VAL A 108 -3.33 -4.43 -14.35
N GLY A 109 -3.16 -3.70 -13.26
CA GLY A 109 -4.11 -3.63 -12.14
C GLY A 109 -4.00 -4.78 -11.13
N LYS A 110 -3.02 -5.67 -11.31
CA LYS A 110 -2.72 -6.81 -10.43
C LYS A 110 -1.21 -7.02 -10.30
N ILE A 111 -0.76 -7.44 -9.12
CA ILE A 111 0.65 -7.73 -8.85
C ILE A 111 0.87 -9.23 -8.89
N THR A 112 1.93 -9.68 -9.57
CA THR A 112 2.34 -11.09 -9.56
C THR A 112 3.63 -11.27 -8.77
N ILE A 113 3.63 -12.16 -7.79
CA ILE A 113 4.81 -12.51 -6.98
C ILE A 113 4.96 -14.02 -7.01
N MET A 114 6.08 -14.53 -7.52
CA MET A 114 6.36 -15.98 -7.61
C MET A 114 5.21 -16.78 -8.29
N GLY A 115 4.51 -16.17 -9.26
CA GLY A 115 3.39 -16.77 -9.97
C GLY A 115 2.03 -16.68 -9.26
N LEU A 116 1.96 -16.10 -8.06
CA LEU A 116 0.73 -15.80 -7.34
C LEU A 116 0.22 -14.40 -7.73
N GLU A 117 -1.08 -14.29 -8.01
CA GLU A 117 -1.73 -13.01 -8.34
C GLU A 117 -2.38 -12.37 -7.12
N PHE A 118 -2.14 -11.07 -6.94
CA PHE A 118 -2.72 -10.24 -5.89
C PHE A 118 -3.35 -8.99 -6.49
N ASP A 119 -4.33 -8.41 -5.80
CA ASP A 119 -4.72 -7.04 -6.11
C ASP A 119 -3.59 -6.05 -5.77
N MET A 120 -3.73 -4.82 -6.25
CA MET A 120 -2.70 -3.79 -6.05
C MET A 120 -2.46 -3.43 -4.59
N THR A 121 -3.48 -3.49 -3.74
CA THR A 121 -3.37 -3.13 -2.33
C THR A 121 -2.70 -4.25 -1.55
N GLU A 122 -3.13 -5.49 -1.75
CA GLU A 122 -2.55 -6.72 -1.20
C GLU A 122 -1.07 -6.86 -1.57
N GLY A 123 -0.75 -6.76 -2.86
CA GLY A 123 0.63 -6.91 -3.34
C GLY A 123 1.56 -5.82 -2.82
N LYS A 124 1.07 -4.57 -2.68
CA LYS A 124 1.84 -3.48 -2.02
C LYS A 124 2.08 -3.74 -0.55
N ILE A 125 1.12 -4.34 0.17
CA ILE A 125 1.30 -4.71 1.57
C ILE A 125 2.40 -5.77 1.69
N LEU A 126 2.32 -6.84 0.89
CA LEU A 126 3.34 -7.91 0.86
C LEU A 126 4.74 -7.36 0.57
N ILE A 127 4.87 -6.58 -0.51
CA ILE A 127 6.16 -5.98 -0.89
C ILE A 127 6.67 -5.03 0.19
N GLY A 128 5.80 -4.24 0.80
CA GLY A 128 6.19 -3.36 1.91
C GLY A 128 6.69 -4.11 3.15
N MET A 129 6.12 -5.29 3.44
CA MET A 129 6.61 -6.16 4.52
C MET A 129 7.99 -6.74 4.18
N MET A 130 8.21 -7.17 2.94
CA MET A 130 9.53 -7.63 2.46
C MET A 130 10.58 -6.52 2.51
N ASP A 131 10.25 -5.31 2.04
CA ASP A 131 11.15 -4.16 2.07
C ASP A 131 11.54 -3.79 3.50
N LYS A 132 10.60 -3.87 4.45
CA LYS A 132 10.89 -3.63 5.86
C LYS A 132 11.87 -4.68 6.40
N TYR A 133 11.60 -5.96 6.15
CA TYR A 133 12.48 -7.06 6.56
C TYR A 133 13.90 -6.89 6.00
N ASP A 134 14.04 -6.61 4.70
CA ASP A 134 15.35 -6.42 4.05
C ASP A 134 16.10 -5.20 4.61
N ASN A 135 15.41 -4.12 4.97
CA ASN A 135 16.03 -2.94 5.59
C ASN A 135 16.58 -3.25 6.99
N ASP A 136 15.79 -3.96 7.81
CA ASP A 136 16.20 -4.39 9.15
C ASP A 136 17.39 -5.37 9.04
N LEU A 137 17.35 -6.27 8.07
CA LEU A 137 18.40 -7.24 7.79
C LEU A 137 19.70 -6.58 7.31
N THR A 138 19.61 -5.65 6.36
CA THR A 138 20.74 -4.87 5.83
C THR A 138 21.43 -4.10 6.96
N THR A 139 20.65 -3.54 7.87
CA THR A 139 21.16 -2.84 9.06
C THR A 139 21.95 -3.80 9.95
N ALA A 140 21.36 -4.94 10.33
CA ALA A 140 22.01 -5.94 11.19
C ALA A 140 23.30 -6.52 10.57
N LEU A 141 23.29 -6.82 9.27
CA LEU A 141 24.47 -7.26 8.52
C LEU A 141 25.55 -6.17 8.47
N GLY A 142 25.15 -4.92 8.24
CA GLY A 142 26.05 -3.77 8.23
C GLY A 142 26.77 -3.59 9.57
N ASP A 143 26.06 -3.71 10.68
CA ASP A 143 26.62 -3.62 12.03
C ASP A 143 27.64 -4.75 12.29
N LYS A 144 27.35 -5.98 11.88
CA LYS A 144 28.30 -7.11 11.98
C LYS A 144 29.54 -6.87 11.13
N ARG A 145 29.38 -6.44 9.88
CA ARG A 145 30.51 -6.11 8.98
C ARG A 145 31.39 -5.01 9.57
N LYS A 146 30.78 -4.03 10.25
CA LYS A 146 31.47 -2.95 10.96
C LYS A 146 32.23 -3.47 12.18
N LEU A 147 31.64 -4.34 13.00
CA LEU A 147 32.34 -4.95 14.14
C LEU A 147 33.58 -5.72 13.70
N ILE A 148 33.49 -6.49 12.61
CA ILE A 148 34.63 -7.20 12.03
C ILE A 148 35.70 -6.22 11.52
N SER A 149 35.29 -5.15 10.84
CA SER A 149 36.26 -4.21 10.25
C SER A 149 37.06 -3.45 11.31
N ILE A 150 36.41 -3.01 12.39
CA ILE A 150 37.03 -2.22 13.45
C ILE A 150 37.79 -3.05 14.49
N ALA A 151 37.62 -4.38 14.51
CA ALA A 151 38.32 -5.25 15.44
C ALA A 151 39.84 -5.09 15.32
N THR A 152 40.52 -4.94 16.46
CA THR A 152 41.98 -4.77 16.54
C THR A 152 42.69 -6.03 17.03
N THR A 153 41.96 -7.06 17.46
CA THR A 153 42.53 -8.35 17.88
C THR A 153 41.76 -9.53 17.29
N VAL A 154 42.42 -10.69 17.22
CA VAL A 154 41.81 -11.94 16.72
C VAL A 154 40.63 -12.36 17.60
N GLU A 155 40.75 -12.19 18.92
CA GLU A 155 39.70 -12.52 19.88
C GLU A 155 38.44 -11.67 19.64
N GLN A 156 38.61 -10.39 19.32
CA GLN A 156 37.49 -9.51 18.97
C GLN A 156 36.78 -9.96 17.69
N VAL A 157 37.54 -10.37 16.66
CA VAL A 157 36.96 -10.90 15.42
C VAL A 157 36.17 -12.18 15.68
N ARG A 158 36.75 -13.12 16.46
CA ARG A 158 36.13 -14.41 16.79
C ARG A 158 34.88 -14.25 17.66
N ALA A 159 34.84 -13.21 18.50
CA ALA A 159 33.68 -12.91 19.35
C ALA A 159 32.49 -12.31 18.58
N VAL A 160 32.66 -11.91 17.32
CA VAL A 160 31.52 -11.46 16.49
C VAL A 160 30.63 -12.66 16.20
N ASP A 161 29.44 -12.66 16.78
CA ASP A 161 28.37 -13.59 16.46
C ASP A 161 27.75 -13.23 15.10
N VAL A 162 27.87 -14.12 14.13
CA VAL A 162 27.33 -13.94 12.77
C VAL A 162 26.01 -14.67 12.54
N GLN A 163 25.53 -15.45 13.51
CA GLN A 163 24.38 -16.34 13.36
C GLN A 163 23.12 -15.78 14.02
N SER A 164 23.25 -14.93 15.04
CA SER A 164 22.10 -14.35 15.75
C SER A 164 21.94 -12.83 15.56
N GLY A 165 20.85 -12.26 16.10
CA GLY A 165 20.63 -10.81 16.09
C GLY A 165 20.12 -10.24 14.77
N TYR A 166 19.44 -11.07 13.96
CA TYR A 166 18.71 -10.68 12.76
C TYR A 166 17.22 -10.52 13.08
N PRO A 167 16.45 -9.79 12.26
CA PRO A 167 14.99 -9.78 12.37
C PRO A 167 14.42 -11.20 12.24
N ASP A 168 13.33 -11.47 12.96
CA ASP A 168 12.59 -12.73 12.83
C ASP A 168 12.11 -12.92 11.38
N LYS A 169 12.07 -14.18 10.95
CA LYS A 169 11.52 -14.54 9.63
C LYS A 169 10.06 -14.09 9.55
N VAL A 170 9.70 -13.43 8.45
CA VAL A 170 8.32 -13.01 8.23
C VAL A 170 7.53 -14.20 7.70
N SER A 171 6.49 -14.58 8.43
CA SER A 171 5.50 -15.58 8.02
C SER A 171 4.10 -15.04 8.23
N VAL A 172 3.34 -14.93 7.16
CA VAL A 172 1.99 -14.36 7.13
C VAL A 172 1.04 -15.26 6.36
N THR A 173 -0.26 -15.02 6.49
CA THR A 173 -1.29 -15.77 5.75
C THR A 173 -1.98 -14.88 4.73
N THR A 174 -2.52 -15.49 3.67
CA THR A 174 -3.32 -14.74 2.68
C THR A 174 -4.51 -14.06 3.34
N ALA A 175 -5.14 -14.72 4.32
CA ALA A 175 -6.26 -14.15 5.07
C ALA A 175 -5.86 -12.87 5.84
N TYR A 176 -4.67 -12.84 6.43
CA TYR A 176 -4.14 -11.66 7.10
C TYR A 176 -3.91 -10.51 6.11
N ILE A 177 -3.32 -10.79 4.94
CA ILE A 177 -3.07 -9.77 3.90
C ILE A 177 -4.38 -9.20 3.38
N GLN A 178 -5.37 -10.05 3.10
CA GLN A 178 -6.71 -9.64 2.70
C GLN A 178 -7.39 -8.76 3.75
N GLN A 179 -7.23 -9.09 5.04
CA GLN A 179 -7.75 -8.26 6.11
C GLN A 179 -7.08 -6.89 6.15
N GLN A 180 -5.75 -6.85 6.07
CA GLN A 180 -5.00 -5.58 6.05
C GLN A 180 -5.36 -4.72 4.84
N ALA A 181 -5.58 -5.33 3.68
CA ALA A 181 -6.03 -4.63 2.48
C ALA A 181 -7.42 -4.01 2.70
N LYS A 182 -8.37 -4.75 3.27
CA LYS A 182 -9.71 -4.25 3.61
C LYS A 182 -9.67 -3.09 4.61
N GLU A 183 -8.84 -3.21 5.66
CA GLU A 183 -8.67 -2.16 6.66
C GLU A 183 -8.08 -0.89 6.03
N LYS A 184 -7.06 -1.03 5.17
CA LYS A 184 -6.46 0.09 4.44
C LYS A 184 -7.45 0.75 3.48
N ASP A 185 -8.26 -0.04 2.80
CA ASP A 185 -9.33 0.45 1.93
C ASP A 185 -10.43 1.17 2.71
N ALA A 186 -10.80 0.68 3.89
CA ALA A 186 -11.79 1.34 4.76
C ALA A 186 -11.25 2.66 5.34
N LEU A 187 -9.94 2.79 5.50
CA LEU A 187 -9.26 3.99 5.97
C LEU A 187 -8.86 4.96 4.85
N ASP A 188 -9.21 4.67 3.59
CA ASP A 188 -8.97 5.60 2.49
C ASP A 188 -9.66 6.95 2.78
N PRO A 189 -8.92 8.07 2.86
CA PRO A 189 -9.50 9.35 3.29
C PRO A 189 -10.66 9.83 2.42
N GLN A 190 -10.68 9.49 1.13
CA GLN A 190 -11.77 9.87 0.23
C GLN A 190 -13.01 9.03 0.51
N LYS A 191 -12.85 7.71 0.67
CA LYS A 191 -13.97 6.84 1.08
C LYS A 191 -14.52 7.24 2.44
N VAL A 192 -13.66 7.47 3.43
CA VAL A 192 -14.06 7.94 4.77
C VAL A 192 -14.82 9.26 4.69
N ALA A 193 -14.34 10.22 3.89
CA ALA A 193 -15.03 11.49 3.70
C ALA A 193 -16.40 11.30 3.04
N VAL A 194 -16.50 10.45 2.02
CA VAL A 194 -17.78 10.12 1.37
C VAL A 194 -18.76 9.50 2.36
N GLU A 195 -18.34 8.53 3.17
CA GLU A 195 -19.21 7.93 4.20
C GLU A 195 -19.64 8.96 5.24
N PHE A 196 -18.73 9.82 5.69
CA PHE A 196 -19.06 10.91 6.60
C PHE A 196 -20.10 11.86 5.98
N PHE A 197 -19.95 12.23 4.70
CA PHE A 197 -20.95 13.05 4.03
C PHE A 197 -22.29 12.32 3.88
N ARG A 198 -22.31 11.02 3.57
CA ARG A 198 -23.54 10.21 3.51
C ARG A 198 -24.29 10.21 4.85
N MET A 199 -23.56 10.20 5.97
CA MET A 199 -24.17 10.32 7.30
C MET A 199 -24.80 11.71 7.53
N LEU A 200 -24.27 12.76 6.89
CA LEU A 200 -24.69 14.14 7.11
C LEU A 200 -25.75 14.66 6.14
N VAL A 201 -25.88 14.10 4.93
CA VAL A 201 -26.77 14.68 3.90
C VAL A 201 -28.25 14.74 4.32
N ASN A 202 -28.67 13.87 5.24
CA ASN A 202 -30.01 13.87 5.84
C ASN A 202 -30.05 14.38 7.29
N ASP A 203 -28.92 14.86 7.82
CA ASP A 203 -28.86 15.45 9.16
C ASP A 203 -29.53 16.82 9.16
N LYS A 204 -30.44 17.05 10.13
CA LYS A 204 -31.23 18.29 10.20
C LYS A 204 -30.39 19.55 10.50
N SER A 205 -29.17 19.40 10.99
CA SER A 205 -28.23 20.52 11.20
C SER A 205 -27.60 21.00 9.89
N LEU A 206 -27.61 20.16 8.85
CA LEU A 206 -27.12 20.52 7.52
C LEU A 206 -28.29 21.00 6.65
N SER A 207 -28.38 22.30 6.44
CA SER A 207 -29.42 22.90 5.58
C SER A 207 -28.92 23.07 4.16
N LEU A 208 -29.29 22.15 3.27
CA LEU A 208 -29.00 22.22 1.83
C LEU A 208 -30.22 22.75 1.04
N SER A 209 -29.99 23.67 0.11
CA SER A 209 -30.94 24.06 -0.92
C SER A 209 -31.22 22.92 -1.91
N SER A 210 -32.29 23.02 -2.70
CA SER A 210 -32.61 22.00 -3.72
C SER A 210 -31.48 21.80 -4.73
N ASN A 211 -30.82 22.89 -5.15
CA ASN A 211 -29.69 22.82 -6.07
C ASN A 211 -28.49 22.09 -5.44
N GLU A 212 -28.14 22.41 -4.19
CA GLU A 212 -27.04 21.72 -3.48
C GLU A 212 -27.34 20.24 -3.28
N LYS A 213 -28.58 19.88 -2.92
CA LYS A 213 -29.03 18.48 -2.82
C LYS A 213 -28.85 17.73 -4.14
N LEU A 214 -29.11 18.38 -5.27
CA LEU A 214 -28.92 17.79 -6.60
C LEU A 214 -27.45 17.68 -7.00
N ASP A 215 -26.61 18.64 -6.62
CA ASP A 215 -25.16 18.58 -6.88
C ASP A 215 -24.51 17.42 -6.11
N VAL A 216 -24.99 17.12 -4.90
CA VAL A 216 -24.55 15.96 -4.10
C VAL A 216 -25.51 14.78 -4.15
N LYS A 217 -26.38 14.69 -5.16
CA LYS A 217 -27.46 13.69 -5.24
C LYS A 217 -26.95 12.27 -4.92
N VAL A 218 -25.80 11.91 -5.47
CA VAL A 218 -25.19 10.59 -5.33
C VAL A 218 -24.90 10.14 -3.88
N LEU A 219 -24.88 11.07 -2.92
CA LEU A 219 -24.65 10.81 -1.51
C LEU A 219 -25.93 10.46 -0.74
N PHE A 220 -27.12 10.73 -1.30
CA PHE A 220 -28.38 10.33 -0.65
C PHE A 220 -28.63 8.83 -0.78
N PRO A 221 -29.24 8.21 0.25
CA PRO A 221 -29.52 6.78 0.26
C PRO A 221 -30.53 6.40 -0.81
N ILE A 222 -30.47 5.15 -1.28
CA ILE A 222 -31.41 4.60 -2.25
C ILE A 222 -32.55 3.93 -1.48
N TRP A 223 -33.80 4.15 -1.90
CA TRP A 223 -34.98 3.56 -1.29
C TRP A 223 -34.87 2.03 -1.17
N GLY A 224 -35.04 1.51 0.05
CA GLY A 224 -34.92 0.09 0.36
C GLY A 224 -33.47 -0.41 0.53
N GLN A 225 -32.47 0.47 0.48
CA GLN A 225 -31.06 0.16 0.70
C GLN A 225 -30.52 0.84 1.96
N GLU A 226 -29.22 0.68 2.22
CA GLU A 226 -28.53 1.24 3.39
C GLU A 226 -28.80 2.74 3.55
N GLY A 227 -29.23 3.13 4.76
CA GLY A 227 -29.62 4.49 5.12
C GLY A 227 -31.04 4.89 4.71
N ALA A 228 -31.78 4.04 4.00
CA ALA A 228 -33.22 4.21 3.69
C ALA A 228 -33.93 2.84 3.64
N GLU A 229 -33.65 1.98 4.61
CA GLU A 229 -34.17 0.62 4.69
C GLU A 229 -35.66 0.60 5.02
N PHE A 230 -36.37 -0.43 4.57
CA PHE A 230 -37.76 -0.64 4.98
C PHE A 230 -37.85 -0.88 6.49
N GLY A 231 -38.78 -0.19 7.14
CA GLY A 231 -38.88 -0.13 8.61
C GLY A 231 -38.20 1.09 9.23
N LEU A 232 -37.41 1.87 8.48
CA LEU A 232 -36.84 3.14 8.95
C LEU A 232 -37.93 4.21 9.05
N SER A 233 -38.05 4.85 10.21
CA SER A 233 -38.90 6.04 10.38
C SER A 233 -38.17 7.30 9.89
N VAL A 234 -38.81 8.03 8.98
CA VAL A 234 -38.26 9.23 8.36
C VAL A 234 -39.15 10.44 8.67
N ASP A 235 -38.52 11.59 8.85
CA ASP A 235 -39.19 12.88 9.10
C ASP A 235 -39.23 13.75 7.84
N THR A 236 -40.05 14.80 7.86
CA THR A 236 -40.06 15.84 6.83
C THR A 236 -38.64 16.40 6.59
N GLY A 237 -38.27 16.53 5.32
CA GLY A 237 -36.96 17.01 4.88
C GLY A 237 -35.95 15.90 4.57
N PHE A 238 -36.19 14.67 5.03
CA PHE A 238 -35.37 13.51 4.68
C PHE A 238 -35.41 13.27 3.17
N CYS A 239 -34.27 13.10 2.53
CA CYS A 239 -34.16 12.89 1.09
C CYS A 239 -33.61 11.50 0.76
N LEU A 240 -34.14 10.89 -0.29
CA LEU A 240 -33.73 9.57 -0.77
C LEU A 240 -33.91 9.45 -2.28
N ARG A 241 -33.22 8.49 -2.89
CA ARG A 241 -33.25 8.26 -4.34
C ARG A 241 -34.07 7.04 -4.70
N VAL A 242 -34.77 7.15 -5.82
CA VAL A 242 -35.33 6.00 -6.55
C VAL A 242 -34.52 5.83 -7.82
N VAL A 243 -33.78 4.72 -7.90
CA VAL A 243 -32.93 4.37 -9.04
C VAL A 243 -33.54 3.19 -9.79
N LYS A 244 -33.80 3.36 -11.08
CA LYS A 244 -34.28 2.35 -12.04
C LYS A 244 -33.32 2.32 -13.24
N GLU A 245 -33.52 1.38 -14.16
CA GLU A 245 -32.62 1.17 -15.33
C GLU A 245 -32.27 2.49 -16.06
N ASP A 246 -33.25 3.37 -16.27
CA ASP A 246 -33.06 4.62 -17.02
C ASP A 246 -33.25 5.90 -16.19
N THR A 247 -33.54 5.81 -14.89
CA THR A 247 -33.89 6.98 -14.06
C THR A 247 -33.25 6.96 -12.69
N ASP A 248 -32.84 8.13 -12.21
CA ASP A 248 -32.33 8.32 -10.84
C ASP A 248 -32.90 9.63 -10.29
N ILE A 249 -34.01 9.52 -9.55
CA ILE A 249 -34.80 10.67 -9.09
C ILE A 249 -34.63 10.85 -7.59
N LEU A 250 -34.33 12.07 -7.16
CA LEU A 250 -34.23 12.44 -5.75
C LEU A 250 -35.61 12.89 -5.26
N TYR A 251 -36.05 12.33 -4.14
CA TYR A 251 -37.29 12.69 -3.47
C TYR A 251 -37.00 13.23 -2.07
N GLU A 252 -37.83 14.16 -1.62
CA GLU A 252 -37.85 14.67 -0.25
C GLU A 252 -39.15 14.25 0.42
N VAL A 253 -39.05 13.71 1.63
CA VAL A 253 -40.17 13.38 2.51
C VAL A 253 -40.86 14.68 2.93
N ILE A 254 -42.17 14.77 2.71
CA ILE A 254 -42.98 15.92 3.13
C ILE A 254 -43.85 15.61 4.34
N GLN A 255 -44.13 14.33 4.60
CA GLN A 255 -44.89 13.87 5.75
C GLN A 255 -44.15 12.73 6.46
N PRO A 256 -43.98 12.77 7.80
CA PRO A 256 -43.33 11.69 8.54
C PRO A 256 -44.04 10.35 8.39
N HIS A 257 -43.29 9.28 8.17
CA HIS A 257 -43.80 7.92 8.02
C HIS A 257 -42.67 6.89 8.18
N THR A 258 -43.02 5.61 8.15
CA THR A 258 -42.05 4.50 8.09
C THR A 258 -41.92 4.02 6.65
N LEU A 259 -40.68 3.91 6.15
CA LEU A 259 -40.40 3.41 4.81
C LEU A 259 -40.91 1.98 4.65
N SER A 260 -41.57 1.70 3.52
CA SER A 260 -42.19 0.41 3.21
C SER A 260 -42.12 0.16 1.71
N SER A 261 -41.96 -1.09 1.30
CA SER A 261 -41.97 -1.49 -0.12
C SER A 261 -43.29 -1.15 -0.84
N GLU A 262 -44.39 -1.00 -0.10
CA GLU A 262 -45.70 -0.64 -0.67
C GLU A 262 -45.84 0.86 -0.97
N TRP A 263 -44.93 1.69 -0.43
CA TRP A 263 -44.98 3.15 -0.53
C TRP A 263 -43.75 3.69 -1.27
N GLU A 264 -43.51 3.17 -2.48
CA GLU A 264 -42.45 3.70 -3.36
C GLU A 264 -42.72 5.17 -3.71
N PRO A 265 -41.73 6.08 -3.58
CA PRO A 265 -41.89 7.47 -4.00
C PRO A 265 -42.36 7.60 -5.45
N GLY A 266 -43.49 8.27 -5.63
CA GLY A 266 -44.10 8.55 -6.92
C GLY A 266 -45.49 9.16 -6.80
N LEU A 267 -46.23 9.16 -7.90
CA LEU A 267 -47.56 9.79 -8.01
C LEU A 267 -48.56 9.26 -6.96
N SER A 268 -48.59 7.94 -6.74
CA SER A 268 -49.51 7.28 -5.79
C SER A 268 -49.19 7.57 -4.32
N THR A 269 -47.99 8.05 -4.03
CA THR A 269 -47.51 8.36 -2.66
C THR A 269 -47.17 9.84 -2.52
N ALA A 270 -47.73 10.69 -3.36
CA ALA A 270 -47.38 12.10 -3.39
C ALA A 270 -47.81 12.90 -2.15
N SER A 271 -48.61 12.32 -1.27
CA SER A 271 -48.84 12.86 0.07
C SER A 271 -47.64 12.68 1.01
N LEU A 272 -46.72 11.75 0.69
CA LEU A 272 -45.55 11.40 1.49
C LEU A 272 -44.25 12.00 0.95
N TYR A 273 -44.15 12.17 -0.38
CA TYR A 273 -42.92 12.60 -1.05
C TYR A 273 -43.17 13.69 -2.09
N LYS A 274 -42.17 14.54 -2.30
CA LYS A 274 -42.06 15.44 -3.46
C LYS A 274 -40.74 15.20 -4.20
N VAL A 275 -40.70 15.44 -5.51
CA VAL A 275 -39.45 15.43 -6.27
C VAL A 275 -38.60 16.63 -5.86
N VAL A 276 -37.30 16.41 -5.65
CA VAL A 276 -36.32 17.49 -5.53
C VAL A 276 -35.87 17.85 -6.94
N ASP A 277 -36.10 19.10 -7.32
CA ASP A 277 -35.76 19.62 -8.62
C ASP A 277 -35.02 20.95 -8.51
N LYS A 278 -34.37 21.38 -9.59
CA LYS A 278 -33.72 22.68 -9.65
C LYS A 278 -34.77 23.79 -9.52
N GLU A 279 -34.31 24.95 -9.08
CA GLU A 279 -35.17 26.14 -9.16
C GLU A 279 -35.31 26.56 -10.63
N HIS A 280 -36.56 26.61 -11.10
CA HIS A 280 -36.89 27.02 -12.46
C HIS A 280 -37.58 28.39 -12.46
N ALA A 281 -37.17 29.26 -13.37
CA ALA A 281 -37.81 30.56 -13.55
C ALA A 281 -39.28 30.41 -14.01
N GLY A 282 -39.60 29.29 -14.66
CA GLY A 282 -40.90 29.02 -15.27
C GLY A 282 -41.17 29.94 -16.44
N THR A 283 -40.14 30.21 -17.24
CA THR A 283 -40.20 30.92 -18.52
C THR A 283 -40.23 29.91 -19.66
N ILE A 284 -40.46 30.37 -20.89
CA ILE A 284 -40.43 29.47 -22.05
C ILE A 284 -39.04 28.81 -22.25
N ASP A 285 -37.97 29.54 -21.92
CA ASP A 285 -36.58 29.07 -22.03
C ASP A 285 -36.15 28.20 -20.83
N ASP A 286 -36.87 28.29 -19.71
CA ASP A 286 -36.62 27.53 -18.48
C ASP A 286 -37.97 27.11 -17.84
N PRO A 287 -38.71 26.17 -18.47
CA PRO A 287 -40.01 25.72 -18.00
C PRO A 287 -39.85 24.83 -16.75
N ILE A 288 -40.80 24.92 -15.83
CA ILE A 288 -40.82 24.10 -14.61
C ILE A 288 -41.20 22.65 -14.97
N PRO A 289 -40.38 21.63 -14.66
CA PRO A 289 -40.77 20.24 -14.84
C PRO A 289 -42.02 19.92 -14.02
N TYR A 290 -43.01 19.31 -14.67
CA TYR A 290 -44.28 19.01 -14.05
C TYR A 290 -44.37 17.55 -13.62
N PHE A 291 -44.39 17.36 -12.29
CA PHE A 291 -44.57 16.06 -11.66
C PHE A 291 -45.86 16.07 -10.82
N PRO A 292 -46.99 15.55 -11.34
CA PRO A 292 -48.22 15.55 -10.58
C PRO A 292 -48.07 14.71 -9.29
N PRO A 293 -48.79 15.07 -8.21
CA PRO A 293 -49.63 16.24 -8.06
C PRO A 293 -48.81 17.50 -7.82
N MET A 294 -49.06 18.55 -8.62
CA MET A 294 -48.32 19.80 -8.53
C MET A 294 -49.25 21.00 -8.75
N GLU A 295 -49.11 22.02 -7.91
CA GLU A 295 -49.80 23.30 -8.10
C GLU A 295 -49.10 24.08 -9.22
N ILE A 296 -49.90 24.67 -10.11
CA ILE A 296 -49.39 25.44 -11.24
C ILE A 296 -49.86 26.89 -11.16
N PHE A 297 -48.98 27.80 -11.56
CA PHE A 297 -49.17 29.24 -11.40
C PHE A 297 -49.36 29.92 -12.75
N LYS A 298 -50.26 30.88 -12.80
CA LYS A 298 -50.58 31.64 -14.00
C LYS A 298 -49.32 32.25 -14.62
N ASP A 299 -49.26 32.24 -15.95
CA ASP A 299 -48.19 32.81 -16.77
C ASP A 299 -46.81 32.11 -16.64
N LYS A 300 -46.71 31.03 -15.84
CA LYS A 300 -45.55 30.14 -15.82
C LYS A 300 -45.63 29.07 -16.90
N TYR A 301 -44.47 28.62 -17.35
CA TYR A 301 -44.32 27.53 -18.32
C TYR A 301 -43.93 26.25 -17.61
N TYR A 302 -44.47 25.12 -18.10
CA TYR A 302 -44.25 23.79 -17.55
C TYR A 302 -43.87 22.82 -18.66
N ILE A 303 -43.02 21.84 -18.35
CA ILE A 303 -42.62 20.78 -19.29
C ILE A 303 -43.02 19.40 -18.75
N GLN A 304 -43.63 18.59 -19.61
CA GLN A 304 -43.95 17.19 -19.29
C GLN A 304 -43.82 16.34 -20.55
N ASN A 305 -43.10 15.22 -20.48
CA ASN A 305 -42.85 14.33 -21.63
C ASN A 305 -42.30 15.05 -22.87
N ALA A 306 -41.41 16.04 -22.66
CA ALA A 306 -40.83 16.94 -23.67
C ALA A 306 -41.76 18.01 -24.28
N ASP A 307 -43.05 18.02 -23.94
CA ASP A 307 -43.97 19.06 -24.38
C ASP A 307 -43.98 20.25 -23.41
N VAL A 308 -44.00 21.48 -23.94
CA VAL A 308 -44.04 22.72 -23.14
C VAL A 308 -45.44 23.34 -23.17
N TYR A 309 -45.93 23.67 -21.98
CA TYR A 309 -47.25 24.22 -21.74
C TYR A 309 -47.15 25.56 -21.01
N LYS A 310 -48.00 26.53 -21.36
CA LYS A 310 -48.16 27.77 -20.61
C LYS A 310 -49.40 27.66 -19.72
N CYS A 311 -49.25 27.91 -18.42
CA CYS A 311 -50.35 27.96 -17.49
C CYS A 311 -51.17 29.24 -17.67
N THR A 312 -52.48 29.11 -17.87
CA THR A 312 -53.40 30.22 -18.16
C THR A 312 -54.09 30.77 -16.92
N ARG A 313 -54.10 30.02 -15.81
CA ARG A 313 -54.67 30.42 -14.51
C ARG A 313 -54.04 29.63 -13.36
N ASP A 314 -53.98 30.24 -12.18
CA ASP A 314 -53.55 29.54 -10.97
C ASP A 314 -54.47 28.36 -10.68
N SER A 315 -53.88 27.20 -10.36
CA SER A 315 -54.68 26.03 -9.98
C SER A 315 -55.21 26.13 -8.55
N GLY A 316 -54.52 26.87 -7.68
CA GLY A 316 -54.87 27.08 -6.26
C GLY A 316 -54.84 25.82 -5.39
N THR A 317 -54.64 24.67 -6.02
CA THR A 317 -54.53 23.33 -5.45
C THR A 317 -53.62 22.48 -6.36
N PRO A 318 -52.92 21.49 -5.82
CA PRO A 318 -52.14 20.55 -6.63
C PRO A 318 -53.02 19.76 -7.60
N LEU A 319 -52.67 19.77 -8.88
CA LEU A 319 -53.37 19.02 -9.93
C LEU A 319 -52.72 17.65 -10.09
N SER A 320 -53.51 16.57 -10.19
CA SER A 320 -53.03 15.18 -10.29
C SER A 320 -53.01 14.59 -11.71
N HIS A 321 -53.49 15.33 -12.71
CA HIS A 321 -53.57 14.88 -14.10
C HIS A 321 -52.33 15.32 -14.90
N ASN A 322 -52.04 14.64 -16.02
CA ASN A 322 -50.99 15.08 -16.94
C ASN A 322 -51.37 16.41 -17.61
N LEU A 323 -50.39 17.23 -17.96
CA LEU A 323 -50.60 18.54 -18.59
C LEU A 323 -51.37 18.44 -19.90
N LYS A 324 -51.11 17.39 -20.71
CA LYS A 324 -51.84 17.12 -21.95
C LYS A 324 -53.36 17.00 -21.73
N ASP A 325 -53.78 16.49 -20.57
CA ASP A 325 -55.18 16.26 -20.22
C ASP A 325 -55.81 17.53 -19.62
N LEU A 326 -55.01 18.57 -19.36
CA LEU A 326 -55.40 19.85 -18.77
C LEU A 326 -55.43 21.00 -19.79
N VAL A 327 -55.16 20.71 -21.07
CA VAL A 327 -55.18 21.70 -22.16
C VAL A 327 -56.58 22.30 -22.30
N GLY A 328 -56.66 23.63 -22.36
CA GLY A 328 -57.91 24.39 -22.42
C GLY A 328 -58.63 24.56 -21.07
N LEU A 329 -58.17 23.88 -20.01
CA LEU A 329 -58.68 24.03 -18.65
C LEU A 329 -57.74 24.85 -17.76
N TYR A 330 -56.45 24.53 -17.81
CA TYR A 330 -55.42 25.19 -17.01
C TYR A 330 -54.19 25.58 -17.82
N VAL A 331 -53.95 24.90 -18.94
CA VAL A 331 -52.76 25.14 -19.75
C VAL A 331 -53.09 25.26 -21.24
N GLU A 332 -52.20 25.88 -21.98
CA GLU A 332 -52.17 25.91 -23.45
C GLU A 332 -50.85 25.31 -23.94
N VAL A 333 -50.88 24.59 -25.06
CA VAL A 333 -49.68 24.03 -25.68
C VAL A 333 -48.88 25.17 -26.32
N VAL A 334 -47.58 25.22 -26.02
CA VAL A 334 -46.64 26.21 -26.56
C VAL A 334 -45.75 25.58 -27.62
N GLN A 335 -45.21 24.39 -27.30
CA GLN A 335 -44.38 23.56 -28.18
C GLN A 335 -44.67 22.09 -27.88
N GLY A 336 -44.70 21.25 -28.91
CA GLY A 336 -44.87 19.80 -28.82
C GLY A 336 -44.34 19.10 -30.06
#